data_AF-A0A6M2CXI6-F1
#
_entry.id   AF-A0A6M2CXI6-F1
#
_cell.length_a   1.000
_cell.length_b   1.000
_cell.length_c   1.000
_cell.angle_alpha   90.00
_cell.angle_beta   90.00
_cell.angle_gamma   90.00
#
_symmetry.space_group_name_H-M   'P 1'
#
loop_
_entity.id
_entity.type
_entity.pdbx_description
1 polymer ?
#
loop_
_entity_poly.entity_id
_entity_poly.type
_entity_poly.pdbx_seq_one_letter_code
_entity_poly.pdbx_strand_id
1 'polypeptide(L)'
;MKFQPYEARLIPSDLRHDECILQVADSLDHLGKVANTILDGLQERLNEYKGRLQSIQNRAELAKAKISAIRGSSKATKVFSSYKYPASDTELAQELQSFLPAVPFQPSHLRIRSQHVAPDERLLKEKLQFFNVRPPAKANLTASKPAWQNEEGLGRLPESTESIGSLLLFNTGD
;
A
#
# COMPACT_ATOMS: atom_id res chain seq x y z
N MET A 1 -9.72 -9.53 3.77
CA MET A 1 -9.05 -8.45 3.01
C MET A 1 -7.60 -8.42 3.46
N LYS A 2 -6.63 -8.51 2.54
CA LYS A 2 -5.20 -8.42 2.89
C LYS A 2 -4.89 -6.96 3.19
N PHE A 3 -4.52 -6.63 4.43
CA PHE A 3 -4.07 -5.28 4.78
C PHE A 3 -2.70 -5.06 4.14
N GLN A 4 -2.65 -4.31 3.04
CA GLN A 4 -1.40 -3.81 2.46
C GLN A 4 -1.23 -2.35 2.91
N PRO A 5 -0.42 -2.08 3.95
CA PRO A 5 -0.22 -0.72 4.47
C PRO A 5 0.53 0.20 3.48
N TYR A 6 1.21 -0.41 2.51
CA TYR A 6 2.01 0.28 1.51
C TYR A 6 1.59 -0.19 0.12
N GLU A 7 1.31 0.76 -0.77
CA GLU A 7 0.95 0.52 -2.16
C GLU A 7 2.01 1.17 -3.07
N ALA A 8 2.54 0.39 -4.02
CA ALA A 8 3.42 0.93 -5.04
C ALA A 8 2.58 1.55 -6.16
N ARG A 9 2.82 2.82 -6.48
CA ARG A 9 2.07 3.52 -7.52
C ARG A 9 2.53 3.07 -8.90
N LEU A 10 1.60 2.52 -9.67
CA LEU A 10 1.83 2.21 -11.09
C LEU A 10 1.63 3.47 -11.94
N ILE A 11 2.50 3.63 -12.92
CA ILE A 11 2.47 4.76 -13.86
C ILE A 11 1.63 4.34 -15.06
N PRO A 12 0.56 5.07 -15.42
CA PRO A 12 -0.24 4.76 -16.60
C PRO A 12 0.57 4.91 -17.88
N SER A 13 0.33 4.02 -18.85
CA SER A 13 1.07 3.94 -20.11
C SER A 13 0.74 5.05 -21.12
N ASP A 14 -0.38 5.76 -20.95
CA ASP A 14 -0.91 6.74 -21.91
C ASP A 14 -0.66 8.20 -21.48
N LEU A 15 0.46 8.46 -20.80
CA LEU A 15 0.87 9.80 -20.39
C LEU A 15 1.64 10.53 -21.49
N ARG A 16 1.63 11.87 -21.45
CA ARG A 16 2.60 12.68 -22.22
C ARG A 16 4.01 12.39 -21.72
N HIS A 17 5.01 12.64 -22.56
CA HIS A 17 6.40 12.41 -22.17
C HIS A 17 6.78 13.20 -20.90
N ASP A 18 6.46 14.49 -20.86
CA ASP A 18 6.74 15.36 -19.72
C ASP A 18 5.99 14.93 -18.44
N GLU A 19 4.72 14.51 -18.60
CA GLU A 19 3.88 13.98 -17.51
C GLU A 19 4.44 12.68 -16.96
N CYS A 20 4.88 11.79 -17.86
CA CYS A 20 5.47 10.50 -17.50
C CYS A 20 6.73 10.71 -16.67
N ILE A 21 7.64 11.59 -17.09
CA ILE A 21 8.87 11.89 -16.34
C ILE A 21 8.55 12.37 -14.92
N LEU A 22 7.57 13.28 -14.79
CA LEU A 22 7.18 13.81 -13.48
C LEU A 22 6.54 12.74 -12.59
N GLN A 23 5.66 11.90 -13.14
CA GLN A 23 5.07 10.80 -12.38
C GLN A 23 6.10 9.73 -12.00
N VAL A 24 7.10 9.48 -12.85
CA VAL A 24 8.25 8.64 -12.51
C VAL A 24 8.99 9.24 -11.32
N ALA A 25 9.34 10.52 -11.35
CA ALA A 25 10.03 11.18 -10.25
C ALA A 25 9.24 11.10 -8.93
N ASP A 26 7.94 11.44 -8.97
CA ASP A 26 7.07 11.39 -7.78
C ASP A 26 6.91 9.97 -7.23
N SER A 27 6.78 8.97 -8.11
CA SER A 27 6.66 7.57 -7.70
C SER A 27 7.94 7.03 -7.06
N LEU A 28 9.11 7.43 -7.57
CA LEU A 28 10.41 7.07 -6.99
C LEU A 28 10.63 7.74 -5.64
N ASP A 29 10.27 9.02 -5.49
CA ASP A 29 10.35 9.72 -4.21
C ASP A 29 9.44 9.09 -3.15
N HIS A 30 8.21 8.75 -3.54
CA HIS A 30 7.29 8.03 -2.67
C HIS A 30 7.83 6.65 -2.27
N LEU A 31 8.37 5.89 -3.21
CA LEU A 31 8.98 4.59 -2.94
C LEU A 31 10.14 4.72 -1.95
N GLY A 32 10.98 5.75 -2.11
CA GLY A 32 12.05 6.05 -1.16
C GLY A 32 11.53 6.31 0.25
N LYS A 33 10.47 7.12 0.39
CA LYS A 33 9.82 7.41 1.68
C LYS A 33 9.23 6.16 2.33
N VAL A 34 8.55 5.32 1.55
CA VAL A 34 8.00 4.04 2.01
C VAL A 34 9.12 3.11 2.49
N ALA A 35 10.19 2.96 1.71
CA ALA A 35 11.32 2.11 2.06
C ALA A 35 11.99 2.56 3.37
N ASN A 36 12.27 3.86 3.51
CA ASN A 36 12.86 4.41 4.73
C ASN A 36 11.95 4.17 5.95
N THR A 37 10.65 4.43 5.82
CA THR A 37 9.69 4.24 6.90
C THR A 37 9.62 2.77 7.37
N ILE A 38 9.67 1.81 6.43
CA ILE A 38 9.71 0.38 6.75
C ILE A 38 11.00 0.03 7.49
N LEU A 39 12.15 0.51 7.01
CA LEU A 39 13.45 0.23 7.59
C LEU A 39 13.59 0.85 8.99
N ASP A 40 13.10 2.06 9.19
CA ASP A 40 13.07 2.75 10.48
C ASP A 40 12.21 1.98 11.49
N GLY A 41 11.00 1.55 11.09
CA GLY A 41 10.13 0.73 11.92
C GLY A 41 10.74 -0.64 12.26
N LEU A 42 11.48 -1.24 11.33
CA LEU A 42 12.23 -2.48 11.59
C LEU A 42 13.35 -2.24 12.60
N GLN A 43 14.08 -1.13 12.47
CA GLN A 43 15.19 -0.76 13.35
C GLN A 43 14.70 -0.51 14.78
N GLU A 44 13.55 0.16 14.95
CA GLU A 44 12.92 0.37 16.25
C GLU A 44 12.58 -0.95 16.94
N ARG A 45 11.92 -1.87 16.23
CA ARG A 45 11.59 -3.22 16.74
C ARG A 45 12.83 -4.02 17.09
N LEU A 46 13.87 -3.94 16.25
CA LEU A 46 15.13 -4.62 16.49
C LEU A 46 15.81 -4.10 17.77
N ASN A 47 15.74 -2.79 18.02
CA ASN A 47 16.24 -2.19 19.25
C ASN A 47 15.42 -2.64 20.48
N GLU A 48 14.11 -2.71 20.35
CA GLU A 48 13.24 -3.23 21.42
C GLU A 48 13.60 -4.69 21.78
N TYR A 49 13.73 -5.56 20.77
CA TYR A 49 14.12 -6.95 20.99
C TYR A 49 15.51 -7.09 21.57
N LYS A 50 16.47 -6.27 21.14
CA LYS A 50 17.80 -6.20 21.78
C LYS A 50 17.69 -5.83 23.26
N GLY A 51 16.87 -4.84 23.62
CA GLY A 51 16.62 -4.46 25.01
C GLY A 51 15.98 -5.59 25.82
N ARG A 52 14.95 -6.24 25.28
CA ARG A 52 14.31 -7.42 25.91
C ARG A 52 15.32 -8.55 26.12
N LEU A 53 16.17 -8.83 25.13
CA LEU A 53 17.23 -9.85 25.22
C LEU A 53 18.28 -9.51 26.27
N GLN A 54 18.74 -8.26 26.33
CA GLN A 54 19.67 -7.78 27.36
C GLN A 54 19.08 -7.92 28.77
N SER A 55 17.80 -7.60 28.96
CA SER A 55 17.12 -7.80 30.25
C SER A 55 17.07 -9.27 30.66
N ILE A 56 16.78 -10.18 29.72
CA ILE A 56 16.83 -11.64 29.98
C ILE A 56 18.25 -12.07 30.34
N GLN A 57 19.25 -11.61 29.58
CA GLN A 57 20.66 -11.93 29.80
C GLN A 57 21.12 -11.48 31.19
N ASN A 58 20.81 -10.25 31.59
CA ASN A 58 21.14 -9.72 32.91
C ASN A 58 20.51 -10.56 34.04
N ARG A 59 19.25 -10.98 33.88
CA ARG A 59 18.58 -11.85 34.86
C ARG A 59 19.24 -13.24 34.93
N ALA A 60 19.62 -13.81 33.79
CA ALA A 60 20.31 -15.08 33.72
C ALA A 60 21.70 -15.00 34.39
N GLU A 61 22.44 -13.91 34.18
CA GLU A 61 23.73 -13.67 34.81
C GLU A 61 23.62 -13.51 36.34
N LEU A 62 22.64 -12.75 36.82
CA LEU A 62 22.36 -12.63 38.25
C LEU A 62 22.00 -13.98 38.88
N ALA A 63 21.17 -14.78 38.20
CA ALA A 63 20.83 -16.13 38.65
C ALA A 63 22.07 -17.02 38.69
N LYS A 64 22.91 -16.99 37.65
CA LYS A 64 24.18 -17.73 37.59
C LYS A 64 25.13 -17.32 38.73
N ALA A 65 25.24 -16.03 39.02
CA ALA A 65 26.04 -15.53 40.14
C ALA A 65 25.53 -16.04 41.49
N LYS A 66 24.20 -15.97 41.73
CA LYS A 66 23.58 -16.50 42.95
C LYS A 66 23.79 -18.02 43.10
N ILE A 67 23.63 -18.77 42.02
CA ILE A 67 23.87 -20.22 42.00
C ILE A 67 25.35 -20.50 42.33
N SER A 68 26.28 -19.75 41.75
CA SER A 68 27.71 -19.93 42.00
C SER A 68 28.10 -19.65 43.45
N ALA A 69 27.42 -18.72 44.13
CA ALA A 69 27.65 -18.43 45.55
C ALA A 69 27.15 -19.53 46.49
N ILE A 70 26.08 -20.25 46.09
CA ILE A 70 25.52 -21.37 46.87
C ILE A 70 26.26 -22.68 46.56
N ARG A 71 26.83 -22.79 45.35
CA ARG A 71 27.55 -23.98 44.88
C ARG A 71 28.75 -24.27 45.80
N GLY A 72 28.71 -25.40 46.50
CA GLY A 72 29.76 -25.84 47.42
C GLY A 72 29.51 -25.49 48.90
N SER A 73 28.41 -24.82 49.23
CA SER A 73 28.01 -24.60 50.63
C SER A 73 27.48 -25.90 51.25
N SER A 74 28.00 -26.25 52.44
CA SER A 74 27.54 -27.42 53.22
C SER A 74 26.32 -27.12 54.10
N LYS A 75 25.70 -25.94 53.97
CA LYS A 75 24.51 -25.57 54.77
C LYS A 75 23.24 -26.16 54.17
N ALA A 76 22.37 -26.69 55.03
CA ALA A 76 21.05 -27.16 54.64
C ALA A 76 20.25 -26.02 53.97
N THR A 77 19.78 -26.24 52.75
CA THR A 77 19.09 -25.23 51.94
C THR A 77 17.66 -25.69 51.65
N LYS A 78 16.66 -24.88 52.02
CA LYS A 78 15.24 -25.14 51.76
C LYS A 78 14.81 -24.38 50.50
N VAL A 79 14.31 -25.09 49.50
CA VAL A 79 13.85 -24.50 48.22
C VAL A 79 12.35 -24.25 48.30
N PHE A 80 11.93 -23.03 48.01
CA PHE A 80 10.51 -22.66 47.87
C PHE A 80 10.24 -22.35 46.39
N SER A 81 9.31 -23.08 45.78
CA SER A 81 8.82 -22.76 44.43
C SER A 81 7.45 -22.08 44.55
N SER A 82 7.30 -20.87 44.00
CA SER A 82 5.99 -20.27 43.79
C SER A 82 5.27 -21.01 42.65
N TYR A 83 4.14 -21.64 42.96
CA TYR A 83 3.39 -22.58 42.09
C TYR A 83 2.61 -21.92 40.93
N LYS A 84 2.80 -20.62 40.67
CA LYS A 84 1.99 -19.93 39.66
C LYS A 84 2.48 -20.35 38.27
N TYR A 85 1.71 -21.21 37.62
CA TYR A 85 1.90 -21.61 36.22
C TYR A 85 1.92 -20.33 35.36
N PRO A 86 2.82 -20.20 34.36
CA PRO A 86 2.75 -19.11 33.41
C PRO A 86 1.46 -19.28 32.59
N ALA A 87 0.36 -18.70 33.09
CA ALA A 87 -0.90 -18.66 32.39
C ALA A 87 -0.74 -17.74 31.17
N SER A 88 -1.39 -18.12 30.09
CA SER A 88 -1.35 -17.44 28.79
C SER A 88 -1.74 -15.97 28.93
N ASP A 89 -0.76 -15.08 28.96
CA ASP A 89 -0.96 -13.65 28.74
C ASP A 89 -1.48 -13.47 27.31
N THR A 90 -2.81 -13.44 27.19
CA THR A 90 -3.55 -13.15 25.96
C THR A 90 -3.20 -11.78 25.36
N GLU A 91 -2.46 -10.95 26.10
CA GLU A 91 -1.99 -9.62 25.69
C GLU A 91 -0.87 -9.67 24.63
N LEU A 92 -0.06 -10.74 24.60
CA LEU A 92 1.00 -10.92 23.59
C LEU A 92 0.46 -11.04 22.16
N ALA A 93 -0.80 -11.45 21.99
CA ALA A 93 -1.42 -11.60 20.68
C ALA A 93 -1.78 -10.25 20.03
N GLN A 94 -1.96 -9.18 20.82
CA GLN A 94 -2.30 -7.84 20.30
C GLN A 94 -1.07 -7.05 19.83
N GLU A 95 0.12 -7.27 20.41
CA GLU A 95 1.36 -6.57 20.01
C GLU A 95 1.79 -6.84 18.55
N LEU A 96 1.29 -7.91 17.93
CA LEU A 96 1.64 -8.27 16.55
C LEU A 96 0.82 -7.53 15.49
N GLN A 97 -0.19 -6.75 15.88
CA GLN A 97 -0.86 -5.83 14.95
C GLN A 97 0.05 -4.62 14.74
N SER A 98 1.01 -4.81 13.84
CA SER A 98 1.90 -3.76 13.35
C SER A 98 1.09 -2.65 12.69
N PHE A 99 0.78 -1.60 13.44
CA PHE A 99 0.34 -0.32 12.88
C PHE A 99 1.53 0.32 12.19
N LEU A 100 1.79 -0.14 10.97
CA LEU A 100 2.75 0.50 10.08
C LEU A 100 2.17 1.87 9.71
N PRO A 101 2.91 2.97 9.92
CA PRO A 101 2.40 4.30 9.65
C PRO A 101 2.13 4.44 8.14
N ALA A 102 0.97 5.01 7.80
CA ALA A 102 0.61 5.29 6.43
C ALA A 102 1.52 6.39 5.87
N VAL A 103 2.12 6.14 4.71
CA VAL A 103 2.95 7.13 4.01
C VAL A 103 2.07 7.79 2.95
N PRO A 104 1.63 9.05 3.14
CA PRO A 104 0.79 9.71 2.15
C PRO A 104 1.59 10.03 0.89
N PHE A 105 0.97 9.83 -0.26
CA PHE A 105 1.49 10.28 -1.54
C PHE A 105 1.06 11.73 -1.80
N GLN A 106 2.01 12.60 -2.10
CA GLN A 106 1.74 13.98 -2.51
C GLN A 106 2.29 14.19 -3.93
N PRO A 107 1.44 14.24 -4.97
CA PRO A 107 1.89 14.51 -6.34
C PRO A 107 2.43 15.93 -6.46
N SER A 108 3.42 16.10 -7.33
CA SER A 108 3.85 17.42 -7.77
C SER A 108 2.74 18.08 -8.61
N HIS A 109 2.16 19.17 -8.12
CA HIS A 109 1.13 19.92 -8.83
C HIS A 109 1.74 20.84 -9.90
N LEU A 110 2.33 20.25 -10.94
CA LEU A 110 2.90 20.99 -12.06
C LEU A 110 1.91 21.05 -13.23
N ARG A 111 1.62 22.26 -13.71
CA ARG A 111 0.74 22.46 -14.86
C ARG A 111 1.55 22.29 -16.15
N ILE A 112 1.42 21.13 -16.77
CA ILE A 112 2.14 20.78 -17.99
C ILE A 112 1.44 21.43 -19.19
N ARG A 113 2.23 22.12 -20.02
CA ARG A 113 1.75 22.89 -21.18
C ARG A 113 1.96 22.18 -22.51
N SER A 114 2.63 21.03 -22.54
CA SER A 114 2.76 20.23 -23.76
C SER A 114 1.39 19.80 -24.26
N GLN A 115 1.24 19.40 -25.53
CA GLN A 115 -0.01 18.87 -26.09
C GLN A 115 0.16 17.36 -26.31
N HIS A 116 -0.93 16.58 -26.30
CA HIS A 116 -0.84 15.20 -26.76
C HIS A 116 -0.55 15.20 -28.26
N VAL A 117 0.36 14.31 -28.67
CA VAL A 117 0.58 14.02 -30.09
C VAL A 117 -0.71 13.39 -30.63
N ALA A 118 -1.21 13.91 -31.74
CA ALA A 118 -2.37 13.33 -32.41
C ALA A 118 -2.03 11.89 -32.83
N PRO A 119 -2.90 10.91 -32.58
CA PRO A 119 -2.56 9.53 -32.80
C PRO A 119 -2.60 9.19 -34.30
N ASP A 120 -1.49 8.67 -34.83
CA ASP A 120 -1.39 8.22 -36.22
C ASP A 120 -2.14 6.91 -36.46
N GLU A 121 -2.60 6.67 -37.69
CA GLU A 121 -3.30 5.43 -38.06
C GLU A 121 -2.48 4.16 -37.79
N ARG A 122 -1.15 4.25 -37.91
CA ARG A 122 -0.23 3.14 -37.61
C ARG A 122 -0.24 2.83 -36.11
N LEU A 123 -0.13 3.87 -35.29
CA LEU A 123 -0.15 3.76 -33.82
C LEU A 123 -1.50 3.22 -33.32
N LEU A 124 -2.61 3.61 -33.94
CA LEU A 124 -3.93 3.03 -33.65
C LEU A 124 -3.98 1.52 -33.93
N LYS A 125 -3.47 1.09 -35.09
CA LYS A 125 -3.43 -0.33 -35.47
C LYS A 125 -2.59 -1.16 -34.50
N GLU A 126 -1.47 -0.63 -34.03
CA GLU A 126 -0.64 -1.27 -33.01
C GLU A 126 -1.37 -1.37 -31.67
N LYS A 127 -1.98 -0.27 -31.19
CA LYS A 127 -2.71 -0.28 -29.91
C LYS A 127 -3.92 -1.23 -29.93
N LEU A 128 -4.65 -1.33 -31.04
CA LEU A 128 -5.78 -2.25 -31.21
C LEU A 128 -5.42 -3.72 -30.99
N GLN A 129 -4.14 -4.12 -31.11
CA GLN A 129 -3.72 -5.50 -30.80
C GLN A 129 -3.80 -5.82 -29.31
N PHE A 130 -3.72 -4.81 -28.45
CA PHE A 130 -3.74 -4.95 -26.99
C PHE A 130 -5.13 -4.74 -26.39
N PHE A 131 -6.06 -4.17 -27.15
CA PHE A 131 -7.42 -3.90 -26.70
C PHE A 131 -8.43 -4.70 -27.52
N ASN A 132 -9.24 -5.52 -26.85
CA ASN A 132 -10.35 -6.22 -27.47
C ASN A 132 -11.51 -5.26 -27.75
N VAL A 133 -11.32 -4.35 -28.70
CA VAL A 133 -12.38 -3.47 -29.17
C VAL A 133 -13.19 -4.24 -30.20
N ARG A 134 -14.46 -4.54 -29.92
CA ARG A 134 -15.35 -5.07 -30.96
C ARG A 134 -15.56 -3.96 -31.99
N PRO A 135 -15.08 -4.10 -33.24
CA PRO A 135 -15.43 -3.13 -34.26
C PRO A 135 -16.95 -3.14 -34.39
N PRO A 136 -17.62 -1.98 -34.55
CA PRO A 136 -19.04 -1.97 -34.81
C PRO A 136 -19.28 -2.84 -36.04
N ALA A 137 -20.05 -3.92 -35.86
CA ALA A 137 -20.46 -4.77 -36.96
C ALA A 137 -21.04 -3.86 -38.04
N LYS A 138 -20.57 -4.03 -39.29
CA LYS A 138 -20.97 -3.20 -40.43
C LYS A 138 -22.49 -3.05 -40.42
N ALA A 139 -22.97 -1.93 -39.91
CA ALA A 139 -24.37 -1.60 -39.97
C ALA A 139 -24.72 -1.55 -41.45
N ASN A 140 -25.76 -2.29 -41.83
CA ASN A 140 -26.24 -2.36 -43.20
C ASN A 140 -26.29 -0.96 -43.83
N LEU A 141 -25.84 -0.84 -45.08
CA LEU A 141 -25.71 0.38 -45.89
C LEU A 141 -27.04 1.16 -46.10
N THR A 142 -28.09 0.85 -45.35
CA THR A 142 -29.40 1.51 -45.39
C THR A 142 -29.69 2.39 -44.17
N ALA A 143 -28.82 2.42 -43.16
CA ALA A 143 -28.95 3.33 -42.02
C ALA A 143 -28.19 4.64 -42.30
N SER A 144 -28.93 5.72 -42.59
CA SER A 144 -28.42 7.04 -42.99
C SER A 144 -27.50 7.74 -41.96
N LYS A 145 -27.34 7.24 -40.73
CA LYS A 145 -26.42 7.81 -39.74
C LYS A 145 -25.83 6.72 -38.82
N PRO A 146 -24.53 6.77 -38.46
CA PRO A 146 -23.97 5.91 -37.43
C PRO A 146 -24.69 6.16 -36.09
N ALA A 147 -24.95 5.10 -35.31
CA ALA A 147 -25.65 5.19 -34.02
C ALA A 147 -25.05 6.24 -33.07
N TRP A 148 -23.72 6.42 -33.11
CA TRP A 148 -22.96 7.44 -32.36
C TRP A 148 -23.33 8.89 -32.68
N GLN A 149 -24.00 9.18 -33.81
CA GLN A 149 -24.48 10.53 -34.14
C GLN A 149 -25.86 10.85 -33.55
N ASN A 150 -26.58 9.84 -33.05
CA ASN A 150 -27.91 10.00 -32.46
C ASN A 150 -27.91 9.81 -30.93
N GLU A 151 -26.76 9.50 -30.33
CA GLU A 151 -26.62 9.51 -28.88
C GLU A 151 -26.38 10.95 -28.42
N GLU A 152 -27.41 11.60 -27.90
CA GLU A 152 -27.21 12.71 -26.98
C GLU A 152 -26.22 12.22 -25.92
N GLY A 153 -25.05 12.87 -25.83
CA GLY A 153 -24.07 12.53 -24.79
C GLY A 153 -24.70 12.66 -23.40
N LEU A 154 -23.98 12.22 -22.37
CA LEU A 154 -24.42 12.21 -20.96
C LEU A 154 -24.74 13.60 -20.35
N GLY A 155 -24.92 14.63 -21.19
CA GLY A 155 -25.22 15.99 -20.78
C GLY A 155 -24.03 16.67 -20.11
N ARG A 156 -24.30 17.84 -19.53
CA ARG A 156 -23.35 18.56 -18.69
C ARG A 156 -23.29 17.88 -17.32
N LEU A 157 -22.09 17.84 -16.73
CA LEU A 157 -21.91 17.35 -15.37
C LEU A 157 -22.77 18.18 -14.39
N PRO A 158 -23.58 17.55 -13.52
CA PRO A 158 -24.32 18.26 -12.49
C PRO A 158 -23.37 19.01 -11.55
N GLU A 159 -23.69 20.28 -11.24
CA GLU A 159 -22.83 21.15 -10.44
C GLU A 159 -22.67 20.69 -8.97
N SER A 160 -23.44 19.69 -8.53
CA SER A 160 -23.49 19.20 -7.14
C SER A 160 -22.78 17.85 -6.90
N THR A 161 -21.83 17.44 -7.73
CA THR A 161 -21.09 16.19 -7.53
C THR A 161 -19.85 16.39 -6.66
N GLU A 162 -19.90 15.91 -5.42
CA GLU A 162 -18.78 16.01 -4.45
C GLU A 162 -17.76 14.87 -4.60
N SER A 163 -18.10 13.80 -5.33
CA SER A 163 -17.24 12.62 -5.49
C SER A 163 -17.54 11.83 -6.77
N ILE A 164 -16.53 11.18 -7.33
CA ILE A 164 -16.65 10.30 -8.52
C ILE A 164 -17.69 9.19 -8.30
N GLY A 165 -17.85 8.71 -7.06
CA GLY A 165 -18.86 7.72 -6.72
C GLY A 165 -20.31 8.21 -6.92
N SER A 166 -20.57 9.50 -6.70
CA SER A 166 -21.91 10.11 -6.90
C SER A 166 -22.28 10.20 -8.39
N LEU A 167 -21.27 10.39 -9.25
CA LEU A 167 -21.41 10.47 -10.70
C LEU A 167 -21.72 9.10 -11.29
N LEU A 168 -21.07 8.05 -10.78
CA LEU A 168 -21.35 6.66 -11.17
C LEU A 168 -22.76 6.24 -10.75
N LEU A 169 -23.23 6.67 -9.57
CA LEU A 169 -24.56 6.36 -9.07
C LEU A 169 -25.69 7.03 -9.88
N PHE A 170 -25.42 8.21 -10.45
CA PHE A 170 -26.39 8.98 -11.22
C PHE A 170 -26.90 8.26 -12.48
N ASN A 171 -26.13 7.30 -13.01
CA ASN A 171 -26.49 6.49 -14.18
C ASN A 171 -26.86 5.04 -13.85
N THR A 172 -26.97 4.67 -12.57
CA THR A 172 -27.29 3.28 -12.16
C THR A 172 -28.67 3.15 -11.51
N GLY A 173 -29.53 4.15 -11.61
CA GLY A 173 -30.91 4.06 -11.12
C GLY A 173 -31.84 3.40 -12.14
N ASP A 174 -32.19 2.15 -11.88
CA ASP A 174 -33.58 1.65 -12.00
C ASP A 174 -34.18 1.57 -10.58
#